data_AF-A0A940HIE1-F1
#
_entry.id   AF-A0A940HIE1-F1
#
_cell.length_a   1.000
_cell.length_b   1.000
_cell.length_c   1.000
_cell.angle_alpha   90.00
_cell.angle_beta   90.00
_cell.angle_gamma   90.00
#
_symmetry.space_group_name_H-M   'P 1'
#
loop_
_entity.id
_entity.type
_entity.pdbx_description
1 polymer ?
#
loop_
_entity_poly.entity_id
_entity_poly.type
_entity_poly.pdbx_seq_one_letter_code
_entity_poly.pdbx_strand_id
1 'polypeptide(L)'
;MDDDEFTTQLAKVRSKVPPVRKHIDAMPVEQAAFIAVGREHLASWLWDRAREAADQARGDFGAGLHAQYGLRDPRRGWPIFVLFVALLCAAFSVALTAGVRSEPEGTAQILAVLVAIAGVGDLVVMIAVGFRPLNWGTARIQVAIGVVLAAAAAFQLARPVAPVAPLVFGAGLVGILGLVLVLLVRALRPAEREEVDAAINVALVKTKIEVDAAQAQLQDDVSAQLSGDERARIVALRDAAFAELAEEGAALRRPHDGAPAGSAILTRMITSWVPDSMRSEVYPD
;
A
#
# COMPACT_ATOMS: atom_id res chain seq x y z
N MET A 1 7.44 -33.79 32.49
CA MET A 1 7.36 -32.36 32.87
C MET A 1 6.57 -32.31 34.15
N ASP A 2 6.96 -31.46 35.10
CA ASP A 2 6.15 -31.26 36.29
C ASP A 2 4.99 -30.32 35.93
N ASP A 3 3.75 -30.71 36.19
CA ASP A 3 2.56 -29.92 35.80
C ASP A 3 2.56 -28.52 36.45
N ASP A 4 3.22 -28.39 37.60
CA ASP A 4 3.42 -27.13 38.31
C ASP A 4 4.33 -26.15 37.55
N GLU A 5 5.35 -26.64 36.85
CA GLU A 5 6.27 -25.81 36.06
C GLU A 5 5.55 -25.22 34.84
N PHE A 6 4.76 -26.05 34.15
CA PHE A 6 3.99 -25.62 32.99
C PHE A 6 2.91 -24.60 33.37
N THR A 7 2.17 -24.86 34.44
CA THR A 7 1.12 -23.95 34.92
C THR A 7 1.71 -22.59 35.31
N THR A 8 2.88 -22.59 35.95
CA THR A 8 3.61 -21.35 36.28
C THR A 8 4.04 -20.58 35.03
N GLN A 9 4.55 -21.29 34.02
CA GLN A 9 4.95 -20.68 32.75
C GLN A 9 3.75 -20.13 31.98
N LEU A 10 2.62 -20.85 31.96
CA LEU A 10 1.39 -20.41 31.31
C LEU A 10 0.83 -19.14 31.97
N ALA A 11 0.81 -19.08 33.31
CA ALA A 11 0.45 -17.87 34.04
C ALA A 11 1.36 -16.68 33.70
N LYS A 12 2.67 -16.94 33.54
CA LYS A 12 3.64 -15.93 33.07
C LYS A 12 3.34 -15.46 31.65
N VAL A 13 2.95 -16.35 30.73
CA VAL A 13 2.51 -15.98 29.37
C VAL A 13 1.28 -15.08 29.45
N ARG A 14 0.24 -15.50 30.19
CA ARG A 14 -1.02 -14.76 30.34
C ARG A 14 -0.82 -13.37 30.94
N SER A 15 0.03 -13.22 31.95
CA SER A 15 0.32 -11.91 32.56
C SER A 15 0.93 -10.88 31.60
N LYS A 16 1.54 -11.33 30.49
CA LYS A 16 2.14 -10.47 29.46
C LYS A 16 1.19 -10.15 28.31
N VAL A 17 0.06 -10.85 28.19
CA VAL A 17 -0.93 -10.63 27.15
C VAL A 17 -2.06 -9.77 27.72
N PRO A 18 -2.46 -8.66 27.05
CA PRO A 18 -3.50 -7.79 27.57
C PRO A 18 -4.84 -8.54 27.72
N PRO A 19 -5.59 -8.29 28.81
CA PRO A 19 -6.69 -9.16 29.23
C PRO A 19 -7.89 -9.16 28.28
N VAL A 20 -8.17 -8.09 27.53
CA VAL A 20 -9.22 -8.10 26.50
C VAL A 20 -8.92 -7.06 25.41
N ARG A 21 -8.68 -7.52 24.18
CA ARG A 21 -8.89 -6.73 22.96
C ARG A 21 -9.79 -7.54 22.05
N LYS A 22 -10.72 -6.87 21.34
CA LYS A 22 -11.58 -7.52 20.34
C LYS A 22 -10.79 -8.31 19.29
N HIS A 23 -9.49 -8.01 19.11
CA HIS A 23 -8.56 -8.73 18.26
C HIS A 23 -7.22 -8.84 18.98
N ILE A 24 -6.74 -10.07 19.22
CA ILE A 24 -5.41 -10.33 19.77
C ILE A 24 -4.55 -10.91 18.65
N ASP A 25 -3.40 -10.28 18.44
CA ASP A 25 -2.37 -10.73 17.50
C ASP A 25 -1.69 -11.99 18.07
N ALA A 26 -1.26 -12.91 17.21
CA ALA A 26 -0.63 -14.16 17.65
C ALA A 26 0.81 -13.94 18.14
N MET A 27 1.47 -12.90 17.62
CA MET A 27 2.87 -12.60 17.90
C MET A 27 3.16 -12.31 19.39
N PRO A 28 2.39 -11.48 20.13
CA PRO A 28 2.68 -11.20 21.55
C PRO A 28 2.54 -12.44 22.43
N VAL A 29 1.64 -13.36 22.08
CA VAL A 29 1.44 -14.62 22.81
C VAL A 29 2.67 -15.52 22.64
N GLU A 30 3.15 -15.68 21.41
CA GLU A 30 4.34 -16.48 21.15
C GLU A 30 5.61 -15.84 21.74
N GLN A 31 5.76 -14.52 21.65
CA GLN A 31 6.86 -13.81 22.32
C GLN A 31 6.86 -14.06 23.83
N ALA A 32 5.69 -14.00 24.47
CA ALA A 32 5.56 -14.30 25.88
C ALA A 32 5.93 -15.76 26.21
N ALA A 33 5.60 -16.72 25.34
CA ALA A 33 6.01 -18.13 25.48
C ALA A 33 7.54 -18.30 25.40
N PHE A 34 8.23 -17.63 24.47
CA PHE A 34 9.70 -17.62 24.45
C PHE A 34 10.30 -17.08 25.76
N ILE A 35 9.73 -16.00 26.31
CA ILE A 35 10.21 -15.42 27.58
C ILE A 35 9.91 -16.32 28.78
N ALA A 36 8.81 -17.08 28.74
CA ALA A 36 8.49 -18.06 29.77
C ALA A 36 9.50 -19.21 29.81
N VAL A 37 9.98 -19.65 28.65
CA VAL A 37 11.02 -20.70 28.50
C VAL A 37 12.45 -20.15 28.66
N GLY A 38 12.63 -18.86 28.92
CA GLY A 38 13.94 -18.24 29.16
C GLY A 38 14.73 -17.90 27.88
N ARG A 39 14.06 -17.87 26.72
CA ARG A 39 14.63 -17.55 25.40
C ARG A 39 14.26 -16.14 24.92
N GLU A 40 14.23 -15.18 25.84
CA GLU A 40 13.89 -13.78 25.53
C GLU A 40 14.79 -13.16 24.46
N HIS A 41 16.12 -13.39 24.54
CA HIS A 41 17.05 -12.90 23.54
C HIS A 41 16.74 -13.45 22.14
N LEU A 42 16.34 -14.71 22.03
CA LEU A 42 15.99 -15.32 20.74
C LEU A 42 14.71 -14.73 20.16
N ALA A 43 13.71 -14.43 20.99
CA ALA A 43 12.49 -13.76 20.54
C ALA A 43 12.77 -12.33 20.04
N SER A 44 13.59 -11.56 20.76
CA SER A 44 14.00 -10.21 20.34
C SER A 44 14.84 -10.25 19.06
N TRP A 45 15.78 -11.19 18.96
CA TRP A 45 16.56 -11.39 17.74
C TRP A 45 15.67 -11.74 16.54
N LEU A 46 14.71 -12.65 16.72
CA LEU A 46 13.77 -13.06 15.67
C LEU A 46 12.90 -11.88 15.22
N TRP A 47 12.43 -11.08 16.16
CA TRP A 47 11.68 -9.85 15.90
C TRP A 47 12.47 -8.88 15.03
N ASP A 48 13.70 -8.55 15.45
CA ASP A 48 14.55 -7.58 14.76
C ASP A 48 14.90 -8.06 13.34
N ARG A 49 15.23 -9.34 13.19
CA ARG A 49 15.57 -9.93 11.88
C ARG A 49 14.37 -10.03 10.94
N ALA A 50 13.21 -10.43 11.45
CA ALA A 50 11.99 -10.48 10.66
C ALA A 50 11.57 -9.08 10.19
N ARG A 51 11.75 -8.08 11.05
CA ARG A 51 11.51 -6.67 10.71
C ARG A 51 12.49 -6.15 9.68
N GLU A 52 13.78 -6.41 9.86
CA GLU A 52 14.84 -6.03 8.91
C GLU A 52 14.55 -6.62 7.52
N ALA A 53 14.20 -7.91 7.46
CA ALA A 53 13.82 -8.57 6.21
C ALA A 53 12.58 -7.93 5.57
N ALA A 54 11.57 -7.57 6.35
CA ALA A 54 10.36 -6.91 5.85
C ALA A 54 10.65 -5.48 5.33
N ASP A 55 11.48 -4.72 6.04
CA ASP A 55 11.86 -3.36 5.65
C ASP A 55 12.74 -3.39 4.39
N GLN A 56 13.68 -4.33 4.31
CA GLN A 56 14.47 -4.58 3.11
C GLN A 56 13.58 -4.96 1.92
N ALA A 57 12.67 -5.93 2.08
CA ALA A 57 11.73 -6.32 1.03
C ALA A 57 10.86 -5.15 0.55
N ARG A 58 10.39 -4.29 1.46
CA ARG A 58 9.64 -3.07 1.11
C ARG A 58 10.51 -2.07 0.32
N GLY A 59 11.77 -1.94 0.70
CA GLY A 59 12.78 -1.13 0.02
C GLY A 59 13.05 -1.64 -1.39
N ASP A 60 13.39 -2.92 -1.52
CA ASP A 60 13.74 -3.59 -2.78
C ASP A 60 12.56 -3.62 -3.75
N PHE A 61 11.35 -3.87 -3.25
CA PHE A 61 10.11 -3.75 -4.04
C PHE A 61 9.94 -2.35 -4.64
N GLY A 62 10.18 -1.29 -3.85
CA GLY A 62 10.11 0.09 -4.34
C GLY A 62 11.25 0.45 -5.29
N ALA A 63 12.48 0.10 -4.93
CA ALA A 63 13.67 0.38 -5.72
C ALA A 63 13.64 -0.34 -7.06
N GLY A 64 13.17 -1.59 -7.11
CA GLY A 64 13.01 -2.36 -8.35
C GLY A 64 12.02 -1.73 -9.31
N LEU A 65 10.85 -1.30 -8.82
CA LEU A 65 9.87 -0.57 -9.64
C LEU A 65 10.43 0.75 -10.15
N HIS A 66 11.14 1.51 -9.31
CA HIS A 66 11.76 2.76 -9.74
C HIS A 66 12.89 2.55 -10.75
N ALA A 67 13.74 1.54 -10.57
CA ALA A 67 14.83 1.22 -11.49
C ALA A 67 14.32 0.82 -12.88
N GLN A 68 13.20 0.08 -12.94
CA GLN A 68 12.62 -0.37 -14.21
C GLN A 68 11.80 0.72 -14.92
N TYR A 69 10.98 1.47 -14.17
CA TYR A 69 10.00 2.40 -14.76
C TYR A 69 10.39 3.88 -14.62
N GLY A 70 11.39 4.21 -13.81
CA GLY A 70 11.89 5.57 -13.60
C GLY A 70 10.78 6.52 -13.16
N LEU A 71 10.57 7.59 -13.96
CA LEU A 71 9.51 8.58 -13.71
C LEU A 71 8.09 8.01 -13.84
N ARG A 72 7.93 6.87 -14.51
CA ARG A 72 6.64 6.17 -14.71
C ARG A 72 6.39 5.10 -13.65
N ASP A 73 7.14 5.12 -12.54
CA ASP A 73 6.92 4.21 -11.41
C ASP A 73 5.42 4.17 -11.05
N PRO A 74 4.77 3.00 -11.20
CA PRO A 74 3.33 2.86 -11.01
C PRO A 74 2.89 3.05 -9.55
N ARG A 75 3.82 2.98 -8.59
CA ARG A 75 3.56 3.10 -7.15
C ARG A 75 3.77 4.52 -6.63
N ARG A 76 4.86 5.19 -7.04
CA ARG A 76 5.29 6.48 -6.48
C ARG A 76 5.81 7.49 -7.51
N GLY A 77 5.54 7.27 -8.79
CA GLY A 77 5.90 8.24 -9.82
C GLY A 77 5.30 9.63 -9.52
N TRP A 78 6.14 10.67 -9.61
CA TRP A 78 5.68 12.06 -9.50
C TRP A 78 4.51 12.43 -10.44
N PRO A 79 4.32 11.80 -11.62
CA PRO A 79 3.17 12.11 -12.48
C PRO A 79 1.84 11.89 -11.78
N ILE A 80 1.70 10.86 -10.93
CA ILE A 80 0.45 10.62 -10.18
C ILE A 80 0.11 11.81 -9.29
N PHE A 81 1.10 12.36 -8.57
CA PHE A 81 0.90 13.50 -7.69
C PHE A 81 0.56 14.77 -8.46
N VAL A 82 1.26 15.04 -9.56
CA VAL A 82 0.99 16.22 -10.40
C VAL A 82 -0.39 16.14 -11.04
N LEU A 83 -0.77 14.98 -11.59
CA LEU A 83 -2.11 14.78 -12.14
C LEU A 83 -3.19 14.85 -11.06
N PHE A 84 -2.94 14.34 -9.85
CA PHE A 84 -3.91 14.47 -8.76
C PHE A 84 -4.16 15.93 -8.37
N VAL A 85 -3.09 16.74 -8.24
CA VAL A 85 -3.22 18.18 -8.00
C VAL A 85 -3.93 18.87 -9.17
N ALA A 86 -3.56 18.54 -10.41
CA ALA A 86 -4.21 19.07 -11.61
C ALA A 86 -5.71 18.73 -11.64
N LEU A 87 -6.09 17.50 -11.26
CA LEU A 87 -7.48 17.07 -11.16
C LEU A 87 -8.27 17.87 -10.12
N LEU A 88 -7.68 18.10 -8.93
CA LEU A 88 -8.31 18.94 -7.92
C LEU A 88 -8.53 20.36 -8.44
N CYS A 89 -7.50 20.97 -9.05
CA CYS A 89 -7.61 22.30 -9.64
C CYS A 89 -8.66 22.35 -10.76
N ALA A 90 -8.72 21.33 -11.62
CA ALA A 90 -9.74 21.20 -12.65
C ALA A 90 -11.15 21.09 -12.05
N ALA A 91 -11.31 20.28 -11.00
CA ALA A 91 -12.60 20.09 -10.31
C ALA A 91 -13.13 21.39 -9.69
N PHE A 92 -12.26 22.18 -9.04
CA PHE A 92 -12.64 23.50 -8.55
C PHE A 92 -12.93 24.48 -9.70
N SER A 93 -12.16 24.42 -10.78
CA SER A 93 -12.38 25.27 -11.96
C SER A 93 -13.73 25.01 -12.63
N VAL A 94 -14.12 23.74 -12.76
CA VAL A 94 -15.45 23.39 -13.33
C VAL A 94 -16.58 23.87 -12.42
N ALA A 95 -16.43 23.81 -11.10
CA ALA A 95 -17.43 24.31 -10.16
C ALA A 95 -17.61 25.83 -10.26
N LEU A 96 -16.51 26.58 -10.38
CA LEU A 96 -16.53 28.04 -10.55
C LEU A 96 -17.15 28.45 -11.90
N THR A 97 -16.80 27.75 -12.98
CA THR A 97 -17.37 27.99 -14.33
C THR A 97 -18.83 27.55 -14.44
N ALA A 98 -19.28 26.56 -13.66
CA ALA A 98 -20.68 26.17 -13.58
C ALA A 98 -21.57 27.18 -12.81
N GLY A 99 -20.97 28.07 -12.01
CA GLY A 99 -21.71 29.15 -11.33
C GLY A 99 -22.27 28.76 -9.98
N VAL A 100 -21.66 27.75 -9.35
CA VAL A 100 -22.02 27.33 -8.01
C VAL A 100 -21.64 28.44 -7.02
N ARG A 101 -22.64 29.23 -6.62
CA ARG A 101 -22.57 30.22 -5.51
C ARG A 101 -21.47 31.30 -5.63
N SER A 102 -21.15 31.80 -6.82
CA SER A 102 -20.11 32.83 -6.97
C SER A 102 -20.39 33.83 -8.09
N GLU A 103 -20.15 35.11 -7.82
CA GLU A 103 -20.14 36.16 -8.83
C GLU A 103 -18.92 35.96 -9.77
N PRO A 104 -19.09 36.06 -11.11
CA PRO A 104 -18.03 35.77 -12.07
C PRO A 104 -16.80 36.69 -11.93
N GLU A 105 -17.02 37.96 -11.57
CA GLU A 105 -15.97 38.97 -11.48
C GLU A 105 -15.05 38.73 -10.28
N GLY A 106 -15.61 38.34 -9.13
CA GLY A 106 -14.85 38.06 -7.90
C GLY A 106 -14.02 36.78 -7.93
N THR A 107 -14.28 35.88 -8.89
CA THR A 107 -13.63 34.55 -8.96
C THR A 107 -12.73 34.37 -10.18
N ALA A 108 -12.67 35.34 -11.09
CA ALA A 108 -11.91 35.27 -12.34
C ALA A 108 -10.42 34.99 -12.12
N GLN A 109 -9.79 35.64 -11.14
CA GLN A 109 -8.37 35.45 -10.84
C GLN A 109 -8.09 34.05 -10.26
N ILE A 110 -8.95 33.56 -9.36
CA ILE A 110 -8.83 32.22 -8.78
C ILE A 110 -8.99 31.16 -9.87
N LEU A 111 -10.02 31.31 -10.72
CA LEU A 111 -10.24 30.43 -11.85
C LEU A 111 -9.02 30.39 -12.79
N ALA A 112 -8.43 31.55 -13.10
CA ALA A 112 -7.24 31.63 -13.94
C ALA A 112 -6.08 30.81 -13.35
N VAL A 113 -5.80 30.96 -12.05
CA VAL A 113 -4.72 30.21 -11.38
C VAL A 113 -4.99 28.71 -11.41
N LEU A 114 -6.21 28.27 -11.07
CA LEU A 114 -6.55 26.85 -11.01
C LEU A 114 -6.47 26.18 -12.39
N VAL A 115 -7.03 26.82 -13.42
CA VAL A 115 -7.00 26.31 -14.79
C VAL A 115 -5.57 26.27 -15.34
N ALA A 116 -4.75 27.29 -15.04
CA ALA A 116 -3.35 27.30 -15.42
C ALA A 116 -2.57 26.16 -14.77
N ILE A 117 -2.73 25.93 -13.46
CA ILE A 117 -2.09 24.81 -12.76
C ILE A 117 -2.53 23.47 -13.35
N ALA A 118 -3.84 23.30 -13.60
CA ALA A 118 -4.37 22.06 -14.16
C ALA A 118 -3.82 21.78 -15.57
N GLY A 119 -3.88 22.78 -16.47
CA GLY A 119 -3.41 22.62 -17.84
C GLY A 119 -1.89 22.46 -17.95
N VAL A 120 -1.11 23.23 -17.18
CA VAL A 120 0.35 23.12 -17.16
C VAL A 120 0.78 21.80 -16.53
N GLY A 121 0.16 21.38 -15.42
CA GLY A 121 0.46 20.11 -14.78
C GLY A 121 0.21 18.92 -15.69
N ASP A 122 -0.93 18.92 -16.39
CA ASP A 122 -1.25 17.93 -17.41
C ASP A 122 -0.20 17.91 -18.54
N LEU A 123 0.09 19.07 -19.14
CA LEU A 123 1.07 19.19 -20.21
C LEU A 123 2.46 18.70 -19.80
N VAL A 124 2.93 19.08 -18.61
CA VAL A 124 4.24 18.67 -18.06
C VAL A 124 4.32 17.15 -17.92
N VAL A 125 3.25 16.51 -17.43
CA VAL A 125 3.21 15.05 -17.33
C VAL A 125 3.21 14.40 -18.70
N MET A 126 2.42 14.90 -19.64
CA MET A 126 2.37 14.36 -21.00
C MET A 126 3.72 14.45 -21.72
N ILE A 127 4.44 15.56 -21.56
CA ILE A 127 5.79 15.74 -22.10
C ILE A 127 6.76 14.78 -21.43
N ALA A 128 6.76 14.69 -20.10
CA ALA A 128 7.72 13.88 -19.38
C ALA A 128 7.56 12.37 -19.59
N VAL A 129 6.34 11.91 -19.83
CA VAL A 129 6.03 10.49 -20.07
C VAL A 129 6.37 10.08 -21.51
N GLY A 130 6.46 11.03 -22.44
CA GLY A 130 7.07 10.83 -23.76
C GLY A 130 6.40 9.75 -24.61
N PHE A 131 5.07 9.80 -24.75
CA PHE A 131 4.27 8.86 -25.58
C PHE A 131 4.37 7.39 -25.16
N ARG A 132 4.68 7.10 -23.90
CA ARG A 132 4.67 5.74 -23.36
C ARG A 132 3.39 5.49 -22.54
N PRO A 133 2.88 4.24 -22.48
CA PRO A 133 1.61 3.97 -21.81
C PRO A 133 1.73 4.16 -20.30
N LEU A 134 0.85 4.96 -19.72
CA LEU A 134 0.75 5.11 -18.26
C LEU A 134 0.06 3.90 -17.65
N ASN A 135 0.33 3.59 -16.37
CA ASN A 135 -0.44 2.58 -15.65
C ASN A 135 -1.92 3.00 -15.60
N TRP A 136 -2.80 2.01 -15.43
CA TRP A 136 -4.24 2.26 -15.47
C TRP A 136 -4.73 3.25 -14.41
N GLY A 137 -4.10 3.25 -13.22
CA GLY A 137 -4.39 4.23 -12.16
C GLY A 137 -4.16 5.68 -12.62
N THR A 138 -2.99 5.96 -13.21
CA THR A 138 -2.64 7.29 -13.73
C THR A 138 -3.50 7.64 -14.95
N ALA A 139 -3.76 6.67 -15.85
CA ALA A 139 -4.60 6.88 -17.02
C ALA A 139 -6.04 7.30 -16.64
N ARG A 140 -6.62 6.72 -15.57
CA ARG A 140 -7.94 7.12 -15.07
C ARG A 140 -7.97 8.56 -14.56
N ILE A 141 -6.92 9.01 -13.87
CA ILE A 141 -6.81 10.40 -13.41
C ILE A 141 -6.75 11.33 -14.63
N GLN A 142 -5.96 10.99 -15.64
CA GLN A 142 -5.90 11.76 -16.89
C GLN A 142 -7.26 11.84 -17.59
N VAL A 143 -7.99 10.72 -17.64
CA VAL A 143 -9.33 10.70 -18.23
C VAL A 143 -10.26 11.66 -17.48
N ALA A 144 -10.22 11.65 -16.16
CA ALA A 144 -11.01 12.57 -15.34
C ALA A 144 -10.62 14.03 -15.57
N ILE A 145 -9.32 14.36 -15.63
CA ILE A 145 -8.84 15.72 -15.92
C ILE A 145 -9.38 16.19 -17.27
N GLY A 146 -9.23 15.38 -18.32
CA GLY A 146 -9.68 15.74 -19.67
C GLY A 146 -11.17 16.02 -19.73
N VAL A 147 -12.00 15.17 -19.09
CA VAL A 147 -13.45 15.36 -19.01
C VAL A 147 -13.81 16.64 -18.23
N VAL A 148 -13.16 16.87 -17.08
CA VAL A 148 -13.46 18.02 -16.21
C VAL A 148 -13.03 19.34 -16.85
N LEU A 149 -11.86 19.40 -17.48
CA LEU A 149 -11.39 20.59 -18.21
C LEU A 149 -12.25 20.87 -19.45
N ALA A 150 -12.67 19.83 -20.19
CA ALA A 150 -13.60 19.98 -21.30
C ALA A 150 -14.95 20.53 -20.83
N ALA A 151 -15.47 20.04 -19.69
CA ALA A 151 -16.70 20.56 -19.10
C ALA A 151 -16.56 22.02 -18.65
N ALA A 152 -15.43 22.40 -18.03
CA ALA A 152 -15.16 23.78 -17.64
C ALA A 152 -15.14 24.72 -18.87
N ALA A 153 -14.52 24.30 -19.96
CA ALA A 153 -14.55 25.02 -21.23
C ALA A 153 -15.96 25.13 -21.81
N ALA A 154 -16.75 24.05 -21.79
CA ALA A 154 -18.14 24.07 -22.25
C ALA A 154 -19.02 25.03 -21.42
N PHE A 155 -18.88 25.04 -20.09
CA PHE A 155 -19.59 26.00 -19.24
C PHE A 155 -19.14 27.44 -19.49
N GLN A 156 -17.87 27.66 -19.79
CA GLN A 156 -17.35 28.99 -20.14
C GLN A 156 -17.95 29.51 -21.45
N LEU A 157 -18.32 28.66 -22.41
CA LEU A 157 -19.04 29.07 -23.64
C LEU A 157 -20.44 29.60 -23.36
N ALA A 158 -21.08 29.12 -22.30
CA ALA A 158 -22.42 29.56 -21.90
C ALA A 158 -22.42 30.91 -21.16
N ARG A 159 -21.26 31.52 -20.94
CA ARG A 159 -21.09 32.77 -20.21
C ARG A 159 -20.71 33.94 -21.13
N PRO A 160 -20.99 35.19 -20.70
CA PRO A 160 -20.42 36.37 -21.34
C PRO A 160 -18.90 36.27 -21.47
N VAL A 161 -18.36 36.85 -22.53
CA VAL A 161 -16.91 36.84 -22.80
C VAL A 161 -16.18 37.50 -21.63
N ALA A 162 -15.34 36.72 -20.96
CA ALA A 162 -14.52 37.15 -19.83
C ALA A 162 -13.02 37.12 -20.24
N PRO A 163 -12.16 37.96 -19.66
CA PRO A 163 -10.72 37.96 -19.95
C PRO A 163 -10.02 36.62 -19.72
N VAL A 164 -10.55 35.78 -18.81
CA VAL A 164 -10.02 34.45 -18.49
C VAL A 164 -10.40 33.37 -19.51
N ALA A 165 -11.39 33.63 -20.38
CA ALA A 165 -11.93 32.63 -21.30
C ALA A 165 -10.88 31.95 -22.20
N PRO A 166 -9.90 32.66 -22.80
CA PRO A 166 -8.85 32.02 -23.61
C PRO A 166 -8.04 30.98 -22.83
N LEU A 167 -7.78 31.23 -21.54
CA LEU A 167 -7.06 30.29 -20.69
C LEU A 167 -7.88 29.03 -20.41
N VAL A 168 -9.18 29.18 -20.13
CA VAL A 168 -10.10 28.06 -19.92
C VAL A 168 -10.19 27.18 -21.17
N PHE A 169 -10.31 27.79 -22.35
CA PHE A 169 -10.31 27.05 -23.61
C PHE A 169 -8.97 26.36 -23.90
N GLY A 170 -7.85 27.04 -23.64
CA GLY A 170 -6.51 26.47 -23.80
C GLY A 170 -6.30 25.23 -22.92
N ALA A 171 -6.66 25.30 -21.64
CA ALA A 171 -6.58 24.16 -20.74
C ALA A 171 -7.56 23.04 -21.12
N GLY A 172 -8.78 23.39 -21.56
CA GLY A 172 -9.74 22.43 -22.12
C GLY A 172 -9.15 21.65 -23.31
N LEU A 173 -8.49 22.34 -24.23
CA LEU A 173 -7.80 21.71 -25.35
C LEU A 173 -6.66 20.80 -24.90
N VAL A 174 -5.83 21.24 -23.95
CA VAL A 174 -4.75 20.41 -23.36
C VAL A 174 -5.34 19.13 -22.75
N GLY A 175 -6.40 19.24 -21.95
CA GLY A 175 -7.05 18.09 -21.33
C GLY A 175 -7.62 17.10 -22.35
N ILE A 176 -8.27 17.59 -23.42
CA ILE A 176 -8.80 16.74 -24.50
C ILE A 176 -7.66 16.05 -25.25
N LEU A 177 -6.62 16.78 -25.63
CA LEU A 177 -5.46 16.22 -26.32
C LEU A 177 -4.74 15.19 -25.46
N GLY A 178 -4.54 15.48 -24.16
CA GLY A 178 -3.94 14.55 -23.20
C GLY A 178 -4.76 13.28 -23.05
N LEU A 179 -6.09 13.39 -22.90
CA LEU A 179 -7.03 12.27 -22.88
C LEU A 179 -6.89 11.40 -24.13
N VAL A 180 -7.03 11.99 -25.32
CA VAL A 180 -6.95 11.27 -26.60
C VAL A 180 -5.60 10.60 -26.72
N LEU A 181 -4.52 11.30 -26.34
CA LEU A 181 -3.18 10.79 -26.48
C LEU A 181 -2.91 9.59 -25.56
N VAL A 182 -3.34 9.64 -24.30
CA VAL A 182 -3.20 8.51 -23.37
C VAL A 182 -3.96 7.29 -23.86
N LEU A 183 -5.20 7.47 -24.34
CA LEU A 183 -6.00 6.38 -24.88
C LEU A 183 -5.38 5.80 -26.15
N LEU A 184 -4.93 6.66 -27.06
CA LEU A 184 -4.30 6.27 -28.31
C LEU A 184 -2.99 5.51 -28.06
N VAL A 185 -2.10 6.02 -27.22
CA VAL A 185 -0.84 5.35 -26.86
C VAL A 185 -1.11 3.98 -26.24
N ARG A 186 -2.10 3.87 -25.33
CA ARG A 186 -2.48 2.60 -24.72
C ARG A 186 -3.08 1.62 -25.75
N ALA A 187 -3.81 2.09 -26.75
CA ALA A 187 -4.36 1.26 -27.82
C ALA A 187 -3.29 0.79 -28.82
N LEU A 188 -2.32 1.66 -29.13
CA LEU A 188 -1.25 1.37 -30.09
C LEU A 188 -0.10 0.54 -29.50
N ARG A 189 0.01 0.45 -28.16
CA ARG A 189 1.10 -0.27 -27.46
C ARG A 189 0.55 -1.27 -26.43
N PRO A 190 -0.17 -2.32 -26.85
CA PRO A 190 -0.84 -3.25 -25.94
C PRO A 190 0.14 -4.03 -25.04
N ALA A 191 1.30 -4.42 -25.57
CA ALA A 191 2.33 -5.15 -24.81
C ALA A 191 2.92 -4.29 -23.67
N GLU A 192 3.37 -3.07 -23.98
CA GLU A 192 3.90 -2.14 -22.96
C GLU A 192 2.82 -1.73 -21.94
N ARG A 193 1.56 -1.64 -22.38
CA ARG A 193 0.41 -1.38 -21.49
C ARG A 193 0.24 -2.50 -20.48
N GLU A 194 0.22 -3.74 -20.95
CA GLU A 194 0.06 -4.93 -20.08
C GLU A 194 1.22 -5.07 -19.10
N GLU A 195 2.45 -4.82 -19.55
CA GLU A 195 3.63 -4.80 -18.68
C GLU A 195 3.46 -3.81 -17.53
N VAL A 196 3.11 -2.55 -17.84
CA VAL A 196 2.99 -1.48 -16.83
C VAL A 196 1.78 -1.68 -15.91
N ASP A 197 0.67 -2.20 -16.45
CA ASP A 197 -0.53 -2.49 -15.65
C ASP A 197 -0.31 -3.70 -14.72
N ALA A 198 0.51 -4.67 -15.11
CA ALA A 198 0.87 -5.83 -14.29
C ALA A 198 2.10 -5.61 -13.39
N ALA A 199 2.86 -4.52 -13.61
CA ALA A 199 4.16 -4.26 -12.97
C ALA A 199 4.15 -4.43 -11.44
N ILE A 200 3.15 -3.86 -10.77
CA ILE A 200 3.01 -3.96 -9.31
C ILE A 200 2.79 -5.41 -8.90
N ASN A 201 1.88 -6.13 -9.57
CA ASN A 201 1.56 -7.52 -9.23
C ASN A 201 2.75 -8.45 -9.47
N VAL A 202 3.45 -8.27 -10.59
CA VAL A 202 4.67 -9.04 -10.91
C VAL A 202 5.76 -8.76 -9.88
N ALA A 203 5.99 -7.50 -9.52
CA ALA A 203 6.96 -7.13 -8.50
C ALA A 203 6.58 -7.69 -7.12
N LEU A 204 5.29 -7.65 -6.75
CA LEU A 204 4.80 -8.26 -5.49
C LEU A 204 5.05 -9.77 -5.46
N VAL A 205 4.77 -10.50 -6.54
CA VAL A 205 5.02 -11.94 -6.62
C VAL A 205 6.50 -12.25 -6.49
N LYS A 206 7.36 -11.48 -7.17
CA LYS A 206 8.81 -11.67 -7.09
C LYS A 206 9.33 -11.42 -5.68
N THR A 207 8.98 -10.29 -5.07
CA THR A 207 9.39 -9.97 -3.70
C THR A 207 8.82 -10.98 -2.69
N LYS A 208 7.60 -11.49 -2.91
CA LYS A 208 7.03 -12.54 -2.07
C LYS A 208 7.89 -13.80 -2.06
N ILE A 209 8.44 -14.22 -3.20
CA ILE A 209 9.33 -15.39 -3.25
C ILE A 209 10.59 -15.17 -2.39
N GLU A 210 11.22 -13.99 -2.53
CA GLU A 210 12.41 -13.62 -1.75
C GLU A 210 12.11 -13.56 -0.25
N VAL A 211 10.93 -13.03 0.10
CA VAL A 211 10.44 -12.94 1.47
C VAL A 211 10.12 -14.31 2.06
N ASP A 212 9.45 -15.19 1.32
CA ASP A 212 9.12 -16.53 1.77
C ASP A 212 10.40 -17.36 1.99
N ALA A 213 11.43 -17.14 1.15
CA ALA A 213 12.75 -17.73 1.35
C ALA A 213 13.44 -17.20 2.62
N ALA A 214 13.39 -15.88 2.87
CA ALA A 214 13.92 -15.29 4.11
C ALA A 214 13.16 -15.80 5.35
N GLN A 215 11.85 -15.96 5.26
CA GLN A 215 11.03 -16.54 6.32
C GLN A 215 11.45 -17.99 6.62
N ALA A 216 11.64 -18.82 5.59
CA ALA A 216 12.08 -20.20 5.75
C ALA A 216 13.46 -20.26 6.42
N GLN A 217 14.41 -19.44 5.96
CA GLN A 217 15.74 -19.37 6.56
C GLN A 217 15.70 -18.96 8.04
N LEU A 218 14.92 -17.93 8.39
CA LEU A 218 14.78 -17.51 9.79
C LEU A 218 14.10 -18.59 10.65
N GLN A 219 13.14 -19.33 10.08
CA GLN A 219 12.50 -20.45 10.78
C GLN A 219 13.49 -21.59 11.06
N ASP A 220 14.39 -21.87 10.12
CA ASP A 220 15.47 -22.86 10.29
C ASP A 220 16.47 -22.40 11.36
N ASP A 221 16.87 -21.12 11.33
CA ASP A 221 17.80 -20.53 12.31
C ASP A 221 17.25 -20.57 13.74
N VAL A 222 15.94 -20.32 13.91
CA VAL A 222 15.26 -20.46 15.22
C VAL A 222 15.22 -21.94 15.64
N SER A 223 14.88 -22.84 14.71
CA SER A 223 14.78 -24.27 14.99
C SER A 223 16.13 -24.89 15.36
N ALA A 224 17.22 -24.38 14.81
CA ALA A 224 18.59 -24.79 15.13
C ALA A 224 19.05 -24.31 16.52
N GLN A 225 18.53 -23.17 17.00
CA GLN A 225 18.88 -22.61 18.31
C GLN A 225 18.06 -23.17 19.48
N LEU A 226 16.96 -23.88 19.18
CA LEU A 226 16.09 -24.49 20.17
C LEU A 226 16.25 -26.02 20.21
N SER A 227 16.38 -26.57 21.41
CA SER A 227 16.25 -28.02 21.60
C SER A 227 14.85 -28.52 21.21
N GLY A 228 14.70 -29.83 21.01
CA GLY A 228 13.39 -30.42 20.71
C GLY A 228 12.37 -30.15 21.82
N ASP A 229 12.80 -30.23 23.07
CA ASP A 229 11.96 -29.99 24.25
C ASP A 229 11.54 -28.52 24.36
N GLU A 230 12.45 -27.58 24.09
CA GLU A 230 12.12 -26.15 24.10
C GLU A 230 11.13 -25.78 22.99
N ARG A 231 11.30 -26.35 21.79
CA ARG A 231 10.35 -26.14 20.68
C ARG A 231 8.95 -26.62 21.05
N ALA A 232 8.85 -27.87 21.53
CA ALA A 232 7.58 -28.44 21.96
C ALA A 232 6.93 -27.62 23.08
N ARG A 233 7.74 -27.15 24.03
CA ARG A 233 7.28 -26.34 25.17
C ARG A 233 6.75 -24.98 24.76
N ILE A 234 7.45 -24.26 23.87
CA ILE A 234 6.99 -22.96 23.34
C ILE A 234 5.67 -23.13 22.59
N VAL A 235 5.56 -24.14 21.73
CA VAL A 235 4.34 -24.45 20.99
C VAL A 235 3.18 -24.77 21.94
N ALA A 236 3.41 -25.64 22.93
CA ALA A 236 2.39 -26.01 23.92
C ALA A 236 1.90 -24.81 24.74
N LEU A 237 2.81 -23.94 25.20
CA LEU A 237 2.44 -22.72 25.94
C LEU A 237 1.66 -21.73 25.07
N ARG A 238 2.07 -21.55 23.80
CA ARG A 238 1.38 -20.70 22.84
C ARG A 238 -0.05 -21.20 22.60
N ASP A 239 -0.20 -22.49 22.32
CA ASP A 239 -1.49 -23.08 21.95
C ASP A 239 -2.45 -23.13 23.15
N ALA A 240 -1.94 -23.42 24.36
CA ALA A 240 -2.70 -23.34 25.60
C ALA A 240 -3.18 -21.90 25.88
N ALA A 241 -2.29 -20.90 25.73
CA ALA A 241 -2.69 -19.50 25.90
C ALA A 241 -3.72 -19.04 24.86
N PHE A 242 -3.65 -19.54 23.61
CA PHE A 242 -4.68 -19.29 22.62
C PHE A 242 -6.01 -19.98 22.92
N ALA A 243 -5.99 -21.15 23.56
CA ALA A 243 -7.20 -21.84 24.01
C ALA A 243 -7.92 -21.02 25.09
N GLU A 244 -7.21 -20.62 26.15
CA GLU A 244 -7.77 -19.79 27.23
C GLU A 244 -8.33 -18.46 26.69
N LEU A 245 -7.60 -17.78 25.81
CA LEU A 245 -8.06 -16.53 25.20
C LEU A 245 -9.32 -16.71 24.33
N ALA A 246 -9.47 -17.85 23.67
CA ALA A 246 -10.67 -18.12 22.88
C ALA A 246 -11.89 -18.40 23.76
N GLU A 247 -11.70 -19.09 24.90
CA GLU A 247 -12.76 -19.28 25.91
C GLU A 247 -13.24 -17.94 26.50
N GLU A 248 -12.33 -16.97 26.62
CA GLU A 248 -12.63 -15.59 27.04
C GLU A 248 -13.28 -14.72 25.93
N GLY A 249 -13.51 -15.30 24.73
CA GLY A 249 -14.17 -14.62 23.62
C GLY A 249 -13.28 -13.72 22.77
N ALA A 250 -11.95 -13.87 22.84
CA ALA A 250 -11.04 -13.13 21.97
C ALA A 250 -11.12 -13.65 20.52
N ALA A 251 -11.27 -12.74 19.55
CA ALA A 251 -11.06 -13.09 18.15
C ALA A 251 -9.55 -13.17 17.87
N LEU A 252 -9.06 -14.38 17.61
CA LEU A 252 -7.65 -14.69 17.42
C LEU A 252 -7.37 -15.04 15.96
N ARG A 253 -6.32 -14.44 15.39
CA ARG A 253 -5.72 -14.93 14.14
C ARG A 253 -4.65 -15.93 14.51
N ARG A 254 -5.03 -17.20 14.70
CA ARG A 254 -4.11 -18.26 15.09
C ARG A 254 -3.16 -18.62 13.93
N PRO A 255 -1.92 -19.03 14.22
CA PRO A 255 -1.11 -19.77 13.26
C PRO A 255 -1.84 -21.03 12.79
N HIS A 256 -1.46 -21.57 11.63
CA HIS A 256 -1.98 -22.86 11.17
C HIS A 256 -1.63 -23.99 12.15
N ASP A 257 -2.47 -25.03 12.20
CA ASP A 257 -2.22 -26.19 13.05
C ASP A 257 -0.86 -26.82 12.70
N GLY A 258 -0.05 -27.07 13.73
CA GLY A 258 1.32 -27.58 13.57
C GLY A 258 2.38 -26.52 13.27
N ALA A 259 2.05 -25.22 13.32
CA ALA A 259 3.02 -24.16 13.08
C ALA A 259 4.17 -24.21 14.11
N PRO A 260 5.44 -24.18 13.67
CA PRO A 260 6.61 -24.30 14.55
C PRO A 260 6.78 -23.08 15.46
N ALA A 261 7.64 -23.21 16.47
CA ALA A 261 7.98 -22.09 17.36
C ALA A 261 8.59 -20.92 16.56
N GLY A 262 8.09 -19.71 16.81
CA GLY A 262 8.53 -18.47 16.15
C GLY A 262 7.72 -18.10 14.90
N SER A 263 6.83 -18.98 14.45
CA SER A 263 6.04 -18.78 13.23
C SER A 263 5.03 -17.62 13.33
N ALA A 264 4.46 -17.36 14.50
CA ALA A 264 3.54 -16.24 14.70
C ALA A 264 4.28 -14.90 14.65
N ILE A 265 5.46 -14.83 15.27
CA ILE A 265 6.34 -13.66 15.19
C ILE A 265 6.74 -13.41 13.74
N LEU A 266 7.25 -14.43 13.06
CA LEU A 266 7.70 -14.36 11.66
C LEU A 266 6.56 -13.94 10.74
N THR A 267 5.43 -14.64 10.75
CA THR A 267 4.29 -14.33 9.88
C THR A 267 3.82 -12.90 10.07
N ARG A 268 3.73 -12.43 11.31
CA ARG A 268 3.24 -11.07 11.58
C ARG A 268 4.20 -9.97 11.13
N MET A 269 5.50 -10.16 11.37
CA MET A 269 6.53 -9.18 11.03
C MET A 269 6.82 -9.17 9.55
N ILE A 270 7.01 -10.35 8.96
CA ILE A 270 7.35 -10.47 7.55
C ILE A 270 6.22 -9.93 6.68
N THR A 271 4.96 -10.29 6.92
CA THR A 271 3.82 -9.79 6.11
C THR A 271 3.60 -8.26 6.19
N SER A 272 4.34 -7.54 7.04
CA SER A 272 4.29 -6.09 7.14
C SER A 272 4.93 -5.35 5.95
N TRP A 273 5.73 -6.03 5.11
CA TRP A 273 6.32 -5.44 3.91
C TRP A 273 5.25 -5.02 2.88
N VAL A 274 4.15 -5.78 2.80
CA VAL A 274 2.99 -5.49 1.96
C VAL A 274 2.11 -4.41 2.62
N PRO A 275 1.65 -3.38 1.87
CA PRO A 275 0.63 -2.45 2.35
C PRO A 275 -0.64 -3.19 2.78
N ASP A 276 -1.32 -2.70 3.83
CA ASP A 276 -2.52 -3.35 4.38
C ASP A 276 -3.60 -3.59 3.30
N SER A 277 -3.78 -2.65 2.38
CA SER A 277 -4.76 -2.72 1.29
C SER A 277 -4.51 -3.85 0.28
N MET A 278 -3.30 -4.41 0.25
CA MET A 278 -2.90 -5.49 -0.66
C MET A 278 -2.59 -6.79 0.10
N ARG A 279 -2.63 -6.78 1.44
CA ARG A 279 -2.18 -7.92 2.25
C ARG A 279 -3.06 -9.15 2.03
N SER A 280 -4.38 -8.99 1.89
CA SER A 280 -5.32 -10.10 1.64
C SER A 280 -5.17 -10.72 0.25
N GLU A 281 -4.61 -9.99 -0.71
CA GLU A 281 -4.35 -10.50 -2.07
C GLU A 281 -3.05 -11.31 -2.13
N VAL A 282 -2.03 -10.89 -1.35
CA VAL A 282 -0.70 -11.51 -1.31
C VAL A 282 -0.62 -12.65 -0.30
N TYR A 283 -1.36 -12.53 0.80
CA TYR A 283 -1.49 -13.51 1.87
C TYR A 283 -2.99 -13.70 2.19
N PRO A 284 -3.73 -14.45 1.34
CA PRO A 284 -5.10 -14.82 1.65
C PRO A 284 -5.12 -15.67 2.92
N ASP A 285 -6.03 -15.31 3.83
CA ASP A 285 -6.30 -16.05 5.08
C ASP A 285 -6.76 -17.49 4.82
#